data_AF-A0A2V8JSW9-F1
#
_entry.id   AF-A0A2V8JSW9-F1
#
_cell.length_a   1.000
_cell.length_b   1.000
_cell.length_c   1.000
_cell.angle_alpha   90.00
_cell.angle_beta   90.00
_cell.angle_gamma   90.00
#
_symmetry.space_group_name_H-M   'P 1'
#
loop_
_entity.id
_entity.type
_entity.pdbx_description
1 polymer ?
#
loop_
_entity_poly.entity_id
_entity_poly.type
_entity_poly.pdbx_seq_one_letter_code
_entity_poly.pdbx_strand_id
1 'polypeptide(L)'
;GVVLLFFTFSTTQEYYSMPAYPAFALLLGCAMTTQDAWIRRGMKALMAVIALALAAIAVILWNVWALPTPGDISSALTQHPELYTLSLGHIGDLTLQSFSYLRVPLMLAAIATLVGTAGIFIYRNEKRRAFFAAALMMLIFFHAARLAMITFNPYLGSKVLADALMKAPPGKLIEADAYYAFSSVFFYTERPALLWNGRVDNLEYGAYAPAAPHVFIDNDDFQKLWRGPERYYLLARNEDLPRIEKLAGRASVHVVINSGGKSLLSNQ
;
A
#
# COMPACT_ATOMS: atom_id res chain seq x y z
N GLY A 1 -26.75 4.80 6.27
CA GLY A 1 -26.14 4.09 7.42
C GLY A 1 -25.72 2.70 7.00
N VAL A 2 -26.65 1.75 6.94
CA VAL A 2 -26.39 0.32 6.66
C VAL A 2 -25.63 0.08 5.35
N VAL A 3 -26.03 0.74 4.25
CA VAL A 3 -25.36 0.61 2.95
C VAL A 3 -23.90 1.11 3.00
N LEU A 4 -23.66 2.22 3.72
CA LEU A 4 -22.30 2.75 3.88
C LEU A 4 -21.46 1.85 4.78
N LEU A 5 -22.03 1.34 5.87
CA LEU A 5 -21.33 0.37 6.74
C LEU A 5 -20.95 -0.88 5.95
N PHE A 6 -21.90 -1.42 5.16
CA PHE A 6 -21.64 -2.55 4.30
C PHE A 6 -20.47 -2.26 3.35
N PHE A 7 -20.49 -1.15 2.59
CA PHE A 7 -19.41 -0.84 1.66
C PHE A 7 -18.09 -0.43 2.33
N THR A 8 -18.12 0.11 3.54
CA THR A 8 -16.89 0.39 4.32
C THR A 8 -16.19 -0.89 4.76
N PHE A 9 -16.93 -1.98 4.98
CA PHE A 9 -16.36 -3.28 5.35
C PHE A 9 -16.38 -4.31 4.20
N SER A 10 -16.87 -3.92 3.02
CA SER A 10 -16.92 -4.79 1.84
C SER A 10 -15.59 -4.74 1.10
N THR A 11 -15.07 -5.92 0.81
CA THR A 11 -13.78 -6.06 0.16
C THR A 11 -13.83 -5.54 -1.26
N THR A 12 -12.78 -4.83 -1.70
CA THR A 12 -12.65 -4.22 -3.04
C THR A 12 -13.67 -3.11 -3.38
N GLN A 13 -14.51 -2.69 -2.44
CA GLN A 13 -15.64 -1.79 -2.70
C GLN A 13 -15.68 -0.53 -1.82
N GLU A 14 -14.60 -0.24 -1.11
CA GLU A 14 -14.55 0.88 -0.15
C GLU A 14 -14.81 2.24 -0.82
N TYR A 15 -14.43 2.38 -2.10
CA TYR A 15 -14.66 3.59 -2.90
C TYR A 15 -16.14 3.86 -3.20
N TYR A 16 -17.03 2.86 -3.10
CA TYR A 16 -18.47 3.08 -3.26
C TYR A 16 -19.08 3.93 -2.14
N SER A 17 -18.35 4.17 -1.05
CA SER A 17 -18.76 5.10 0.00
C SER A 17 -18.47 6.58 -0.32
N MET A 18 -17.54 6.87 -1.26
CA MET A 18 -17.10 8.24 -1.57
C MET A 18 -18.21 9.18 -2.05
N PRO A 19 -19.21 8.74 -2.85
CA PRO A 19 -20.33 9.61 -3.24
C PRO A 19 -21.13 10.19 -2.06
N ALA A 20 -21.03 9.63 -0.85
CA ALA A 20 -21.69 10.17 0.33
C ALA A 20 -20.97 11.38 0.96
N TYR A 21 -19.71 11.64 0.61
CA TYR A 21 -18.89 12.67 1.27
C TYR A 21 -19.44 14.10 1.13
N PRO A 22 -19.97 14.54 -0.05
CA PRO A 22 -20.60 15.84 -0.17
C PRO A 22 -21.80 16.02 0.77
N ALA A 23 -22.62 14.98 0.93
CA ALA A 23 -23.76 15.01 1.85
C ALA A 23 -23.30 15.17 3.30
N PHE A 24 -22.24 14.46 3.71
CA PHE A 24 -21.66 14.65 5.04
C PHE A 24 -21.09 16.05 5.27
N ALA A 25 -20.42 16.63 4.26
CA ALA A 25 -19.90 17.99 4.36
C ALA A 25 -21.03 19.02 4.58
N LEU A 26 -22.17 18.88 3.88
CA LEU A 26 -23.34 19.73 4.09
C LEU A 26 -23.93 19.55 5.49
N LEU A 27 -24.06 18.31 5.97
CA LEU A 27 -24.57 18.03 7.31
C LEU A 27 -23.66 18.61 8.41
N LEU A 28 -22.33 18.53 8.23
CA LEU A 28 -21.37 19.17 9.14
C LEU A 28 -21.53 20.69 9.12
N GLY A 29 -21.74 21.31 7.96
CA GLY A 29 -22.04 22.74 7.83
C GLY A 29 -23.30 23.14 8.62
N CYS A 30 -24.39 22.39 8.49
CA CYS A 30 -25.61 22.60 9.27
C CYS A 30 -25.38 22.41 10.79
N ALA A 31 -24.56 21.43 11.18
CA ALA A 31 -24.22 21.19 12.58
C ALA A 31 -23.41 22.35 13.19
N MET A 32 -22.60 23.07 12.40
CA MET A 32 -21.81 24.23 12.85
C MET A 32 -22.68 25.44 13.23
N THR A 33 -23.87 25.56 12.66
CA THR A 33 -24.80 26.68 12.92
C THR A 33 -25.90 26.34 13.92
N THR A 34 -26.16 25.07 14.17
CA THR A 34 -27.28 24.62 15.00
C THR A 34 -26.93 24.58 16.50
N GLN A 35 -27.85 25.03 17.36
CA GLN A 35 -27.68 25.01 18.83
C GLN A 35 -28.24 23.74 19.51
N ASP A 36 -28.04 22.57 18.91
CA ASP A 36 -28.53 21.30 19.47
C ASP A 36 -27.57 20.73 20.53
N ALA A 37 -28.14 20.12 21.57
CA ALA A 37 -27.45 19.32 22.56
C ALA A 37 -26.79 18.06 21.96
N TRP A 38 -27.39 17.47 20.92
CA TRP A 38 -26.81 16.31 20.23
C TRP A 38 -25.46 16.62 19.60
N ILE A 39 -25.28 17.79 18.98
CA ILE A 39 -23.98 18.22 18.43
C ILE A 39 -22.93 18.37 19.53
N ARG A 40 -23.31 18.89 20.70
CA ARG A 40 -22.39 18.99 21.86
C ARG A 40 -21.98 17.61 22.37
N ARG A 41 -22.92 16.67 22.46
CA ARG A 41 -22.62 15.27 22.83
C ARG A 41 -21.73 14.60 21.79
N GLY A 42 -22.00 14.82 20.50
CA GLY A 42 -21.19 14.32 19.39
C GLY A 42 -19.74 14.82 19.46
N MET A 43 -19.51 16.11 19.71
CA MET A 43 -18.15 16.65 19.86
C MET A 43 -17.42 16.09 21.09
N LYS A 44 -18.13 15.82 22.19
CA LYS A 44 -17.55 15.14 23.37
C LYS A 44 -17.17 13.70 23.06
N ALA A 45 -18.03 12.97 22.35
CA ALA A 45 -17.74 11.61 21.90
C ALA A 45 -16.53 11.59 20.95
N LEU A 46 -16.48 12.51 19.98
CA LEU A 46 -15.35 12.67 19.07
C LEU A 46 -14.04 12.92 19.84
N MET A 47 -14.04 13.86 20.80
CA MET A 47 -12.89 14.13 21.64
C MET A 47 -12.44 12.89 22.43
N ALA A 48 -13.38 12.10 22.98
CA ALA A 48 -13.04 10.87 23.70
C ALA A 48 -12.40 9.82 22.77
N VAL A 49 -12.91 9.68 21.54
CA VAL A 49 -12.33 8.78 20.53
C VAL A 49 -10.93 9.24 20.13
N ILE A 50 -10.72 10.54 19.88
CA ILE A 50 -9.40 11.08 19.53
C ILE A 50 -8.41 10.91 20.69
N ALA A 51 -8.84 11.14 21.93
CA ALA A 51 -8.00 10.94 23.12
C ALA A 51 -7.61 9.48 23.32
N LEU A 52 -8.53 8.54 23.06
CA LEU A 52 -8.22 7.11 23.08
C LEU A 52 -7.22 6.73 21.98
N ALA A 53 -7.40 7.27 20.77
CA ALA A 53 -6.46 7.08 19.67
C ALA A 53 -5.06 7.64 20.02
N LEU A 54 -4.99 8.82 20.64
CA LEU A 54 -3.72 9.40 21.12
C LEU A 54 -3.04 8.49 22.13
N ALA A 55 -3.79 7.94 23.10
CA ALA A 55 -3.24 7.01 24.09
C ALA A 55 -2.71 5.72 23.43
N ALA A 56 -3.46 5.14 22.48
CA ALA A 56 -3.02 3.97 21.73
C ALA A 56 -1.75 4.26 20.93
N ILE A 57 -1.70 5.40 20.21
CA ILE A 57 -0.52 5.84 19.46
C ILE A 57 0.69 6.01 20.38
N ALA A 58 0.53 6.62 21.55
CA ALA A 58 1.60 6.81 22.51
C ALA A 58 2.14 5.45 23.04
N VAL A 59 1.25 4.51 23.34
CA VAL A 59 1.63 3.14 23.75
C VAL A 59 2.38 2.43 22.62
N ILE A 60 1.91 2.51 21.38
CA ILE A 60 2.61 1.90 20.23
C ILE A 60 3.99 2.54 20.07
N LEU A 61 4.09 3.88 20.05
CA LEU A 61 5.36 4.60 19.95
C LEU A 61 6.35 4.16 21.02
N TRP A 62 5.89 4.05 22.26
CA TRP A 62 6.71 3.57 23.38
C TRP A 62 7.26 2.16 23.12
N ASN A 63 6.39 1.23 22.70
CA ASN A 63 6.78 -0.15 22.45
C ASN A 63 7.73 -0.30 21.25
N VAL A 64 7.58 0.51 20.21
CA VAL A 64 8.38 0.38 18.98
C VAL A 64 9.62 1.27 18.95
N TRP A 65 9.81 2.15 19.94
CA TRP A 65 10.89 3.15 19.93
C TRP A 65 12.27 2.52 19.82
N ALA A 66 12.54 1.46 20.58
CA ALA A 66 13.83 0.78 20.64
C ALA A 66 13.96 -0.40 19.67
N LEU A 67 12.93 -0.74 18.90
CA LEU A 67 12.99 -1.89 18.00
C LEU A 67 13.90 -1.60 16.79
N PRO A 68 14.73 -2.54 16.34
CA PRO A 68 15.51 -2.36 15.12
C PRO A 68 14.62 -2.40 13.87
N THR A 69 15.00 -1.65 12.83
CA THR A 69 14.35 -1.64 11.50
C THR A 69 15.35 -2.06 10.43
N PRO A 70 15.70 -3.35 10.32
CA PRO A 70 16.67 -3.84 9.34
C PRO A 70 16.10 -3.88 7.92
N GLY A 71 16.76 -3.20 6.98
CA GLY A 71 16.33 -3.19 5.58
C GLY A 71 15.09 -2.32 5.35
N ASP A 72 14.17 -2.79 4.52
CA ASP A 72 12.91 -2.09 4.23
C ASP A 72 11.72 -2.71 4.96
N ILE A 73 10.55 -2.05 4.88
CA ILE A 73 9.34 -2.45 5.60
C ILE A 73 8.83 -3.84 5.19
N SER A 74 9.16 -4.35 4.00
CA SER A 74 8.68 -5.67 3.56
C SER A 74 9.19 -6.81 4.44
N SER A 75 10.34 -6.61 5.12
CA SER A 75 10.86 -7.54 6.10
C SER A 75 10.00 -7.70 7.36
N ALA A 76 9.15 -6.70 7.65
CA ALA A 76 8.27 -6.68 8.82
C ALA A 76 6.82 -7.02 8.49
N LEU A 77 6.46 -7.08 7.21
CA LEU A 77 5.13 -7.46 6.77
C LEU A 77 5.04 -8.98 6.72
N THR A 78 4.04 -9.53 7.41
CA THR A 78 3.81 -10.97 7.42
C THR A 78 3.10 -11.35 6.13
N GLN A 79 3.72 -12.18 5.29
CA GLN A 79 3.07 -12.65 4.07
C GLN A 79 1.94 -13.62 4.43
N HIS A 80 0.70 -13.11 4.54
CA HIS A 80 -0.52 -13.90 4.62
C HIS A 80 -1.26 -13.85 3.27
N PRO A 81 -0.75 -14.53 2.23
CA PRO A 81 -1.32 -14.45 0.88
C PRO A 81 -2.80 -14.85 0.83
N GLU A 82 -3.26 -15.73 1.72
CA GLU A 82 -4.67 -16.08 1.86
C GLU A 82 -5.57 -14.93 2.32
N LEU A 83 -5.04 -13.99 3.12
CA LEU A 83 -5.79 -12.84 3.65
C LEU A 83 -5.88 -11.69 2.66
N TYR A 84 -4.97 -11.59 1.68
CA TYR A 84 -4.92 -10.47 0.72
C TYR A 84 -6.05 -10.46 -0.31
N THR A 85 -6.88 -11.50 -0.32
CA THR A 85 -8.16 -11.50 -1.04
C THR A 85 -9.22 -10.62 -0.35
N LEU A 86 -9.02 -10.28 0.94
CA LEU A 86 -9.88 -9.36 1.70
C LEU A 86 -9.25 -7.96 1.77
N SER A 87 -10.05 -6.90 1.67
CA SER A 87 -9.53 -5.52 1.67
C SER A 87 -8.88 -5.10 2.99
N LEU A 88 -9.32 -5.69 4.10
CA LEU A 88 -8.67 -5.55 5.41
C LEU A 88 -7.62 -6.64 5.68
N GLY A 89 -7.30 -7.48 4.70
CA GLY A 89 -6.28 -8.53 4.84
C GLY A 89 -4.92 -7.97 5.27
N HIS A 90 -4.57 -6.81 4.74
CA HIS A 90 -3.35 -6.07 5.11
C HIS A 90 -3.38 -5.47 6.52
N ILE A 91 -4.52 -5.46 7.24
CA ILE A 91 -4.53 -5.10 8.67
C ILE A 91 -3.73 -6.13 9.47
N GLY A 92 -3.72 -7.40 9.05
CA GLY A 92 -2.87 -8.44 9.65
C GLY A 92 -1.37 -8.07 9.60
N ASP A 93 -0.97 -7.29 8.60
CA ASP A 93 0.41 -6.86 8.41
C ASP A 93 0.78 -5.68 9.33
N LEU A 94 -0.18 -5.04 10.01
CA LEU A 94 0.04 -3.92 10.95
C LEU A 94 0.45 -4.41 12.35
N THR A 95 1.52 -5.18 12.41
CA THR A 95 2.13 -5.65 13.67
C THR A 95 2.95 -4.55 14.34
N LEU A 96 3.33 -4.75 15.61
CA LEU A 96 4.30 -3.87 16.29
C LEU A 96 5.62 -3.74 15.51
N GLN A 97 6.02 -4.81 14.80
CA GLN A 97 7.21 -4.79 13.97
C GLN A 97 7.04 -3.86 12.77
N SER A 98 5.90 -3.89 12.08
CA SER A 98 5.60 -2.95 10.99
C SER A 98 5.52 -1.50 11.48
N PHE A 99 4.92 -1.26 12.66
CA PHE A 99 4.88 0.07 13.26
C PHE A 99 6.27 0.63 13.62
N SER A 100 7.27 -0.22 13.82
CA SER A 100 8.65 0.22 14.03
C SER A 100 9.21 0.99 12.82
N TYR A 101 8.78 0.67 11.60
CA TYR A 101 9.13 1.43 10.38
C TYR A 101 8.34 2.74 10.23
N LEU A 102 7.31 2.94 11.04
CA LEU A 102 6.36 4.04 10.94
C LEU A 102 6.50 5.07 12.07
N ARG A 103 7.63 5.14 12.77
CA ARG A 103 7.82 6.08 13.90
C ARG A 103 7.50 7.53 13.55
N VAL A 104 8.05 8.03 12.46
CA VAL A 104 7.84 9.43 12.01
C VAL A 104 6.37 9.71 11.70
N PRO A 105 5.69 8.93 10.82
CA PRO A 105 4.26 9.14 10.60
C PRO A 105 3.43 8.95 11.88
N LEU A 106 3.80 8.02 12.76
CA LEU A 106 3.10 7.77 14.01
C LEU A 106 3.25 8.93 15.02
N MET A 107 4.43 9.55 15.10
CA MET A 107 4.64 10.79 15.87
C MET A 107 3.81 11.95 15.30
N LEU A 108 3.76 12.10 13.97
CA LEU A 108 2.94 13.14 13.35
C LEU A 108 1.44 12.90 13.58
N ALA A 109 0.99 11.64 13.59
CA ALA A 109 -0.36 11.25 13.97
C ALA A 109 -0.66 11.55 15.45
N ALA A 110 0.32 11.36 16.35
CA ALA A 110 0.21 11.76 17.76
C ALA A 110 0.04 13.28 17.90
N ILE A 111 0.85 14.06 17.17
CA ILE A 111 0.73 15.52 17.14
C ILE A 111 -0.64 15.94 16.60
N ALA A 112 -1.11 15.32 15.52
CA ALA A 112 -2.43 15.59 14.95
C ALA A 112 -3.54 15.36 15.98
N THR A 113 -3.55 14.18 16.62
CA THR A 113 -4.58 13.83 17.63
C THR A 113 -4.49 14.68 18.89
N LEU A 114 -3.30 15.11 19.29
CA LEU A 114 -3.10 16.08 20.37
C LEU A 114 -3.69 17.45 20.00
N VAL A 115 -3.39 17.98 18.80
CA VAL A 115 -3.95 19.24 18.28
C VAL A 115 -5.48 19.17 18.22
N GLY A 116 -6.04 18.06 17.75
CA GLY A 116 -7.48 17.83 17.71
C GLY A 116 -8.12 17.80 19.09
N THR A 117 -7.56 17.00 20.00
CA THR A 117 -8.08 16.86 21.38
C THR A 117 -8.02 18.18 22.13
N ALA A 118 -6.86 18.85 22.11
CA ALA A 118 -6.68 20.14 22.76
C ALA A 118 -7.56 21.22 22.13
N GLY A 119 -7.62 21.30 20.81
CA GLY A 119 -8.44 22.29 20.10
C GLY A 119 -9.93 22.11 20.36
N ILE A 120 -10.45 20.88 20.32
CA ILE A 120 -11.87 20.62 20.63
C ILE A 120 -12.16 20.94 22.11
N PHE A 121 -11.23 20.63 23.02
CA PHE A 121 -11.40 20.91 24.44
C PHE A 121 -11.39 22.42 24.75
N ILE A 122 -10.40 23.15 24.23
CA ILE A 122 -10.25 24.61 24.43
C ILE A 122 -11.46 25.34 23.83
N TYR A 123 -11.84 24.99 22.61
CA TYR A 123 -12.95 25.62 21.90
C TYR A 123 -14.30 24.94 22.13
N ARG A 124 -14.48 24.18 23.22
CA ARG A 124 -15.72 23.43 23.51
C ARG A 124 -16.99 24.29 23.58
N ASN A 125 -16.82 25.58 23.89
CA ASN A 125 -17.91 26.56 23.95
C ASN A 125 -18.10 27.31 22.61
N GLU A 126 -17.14 27.21 21.68
CA GLU A 126 -17.13 27.86 20.38
C GLU A 126 -17.16 26.83 19.24
N LYS A 127 -18.37 26.34 18.93
CA LYS A 127 -18.58 25.19 18.03
C LYS A 127 -17.79 25.29 16.72
N ARG A 128 -17.86 26.44 16.02
CA ARG A 128 -17.16 26.65 14.74
C ARG A 128 -15.65 26.42 14.86
N ARG A 129 -15.02 26.94 15.91
CA ARG A 129 -13.58 26.75 16.16
C ARG A 129 -13.24 25.31 16.51
N ALA A 130 -14.11 24.61 17.25
CA ALA A 130 -13.93 23.18 17.53
C ALA A 130 -14.00 22.32 16.26
N PHE A 131 -14.90 22.64 15.32
CA PHE A 131 -14.94 21.99 14.00
C PHE A 131 -13.68 22.30 13.18
N PHE A 132 -13.19 23.54 13.18
CA PHE A 132 -11.92 23.87 12.51
C PHE A 132 -10.71 23.18 13.15
N ALA A 133 -10.69 23.00 14.47
CA ALA A 133 -9.67 22.21 15.14
C ALA A 133 -9.69 20.74 14.69
N ALA A 134 -10.88 20.14 14.54
CA ALA A 134 -11.02 18.79 14.00
C ALA A 134 -10.55 18.72 12.53
N ALA A 135 -10.89 19.71 11.70
CA ALA A 135 -10.42 19.77 10.32
C ALA A 135 -8.89 19.92 10.23
N LEU A 136 -8.29 20.74 11.09
CA LEU A 136 -6.83 20.90 11.18
C LEU A 136 -6.16 19.58 11.60
N MET A 137 -6.71 18.89 12.61
CA MET A 137 -6.26 17.54 12.98
C MET A 137 -6.30 16.61 11.77
N MET A 138 -7.41 16.55 11.03
CA MET A 138 -7.54 15.69 9.86
C MET A 138 -6.46 16.01 8.81
N LEU A 139 -6.19 17.30 8.55
CA LEU A 139 -5.16 17.72 7.60
C LEU A 139 -3.76 17.25 8.02
N ILE A 140 -3.39 17.41 9.30
CA ILE A 140 -2.10 16.95 9.82
C ILE A 140 -2.05 15.42 9.79
N PHE A 141 -3.13 14.75 10.17
CA PHE A 141 -3.22 13.29 10.14
C PHE A 141 -3.11 12.73 8.71
N PHE A 142 -3.67 13.41 7.71
CA PHE A 142 -3.48 13.03 6.30
C PHE A 142 -2.01 13.12 5.86
N HIS A 143 -1.25 14.08 6.39
CA HIS A 143 0.19 14.11 6.14
C HIS A 143 0.91 12.93 6.80
N ALA A 144 0.51 12.53 8.01
CA ALA A 144 1.01 11.31 8.64
C ALA A 144 0.68 10.06 7.79
N ALA A 145 -0.55 9.92 7.31
CA ALA A 145 -0.97 8.83 6.44
C ALA A 145 -0.17 8.82 5.12
N ARG A 146 0.06 9.99 4.51
CA ARG A 146 0.91 10.13 3.31
C ARG A 146 2.33 9.67 3.58
N LEU A 147 2.94 10.07 4.69
CA LEU A 147 4.29 9.63 5.05
C LEU A 147 4.35 8.12 5.27
N ALA A 148 3.33 7.53 5.92
CA ALA A 148 3.23 6.08 6.05
C ALA A 148 3.14 5.40 4.69
N MET A 149 2.31 5.90 3.77
CA MET A 149 2.20 5.38 2.40
C MET A 149 3.52 5.41 1.64
N ILE A 150 4.35 6.44 1.83
CA ILE A 150 5.70 6.48 1.24
C ILE A 150 6.56 5.34 1.79
N THR A 151 6.52 5.06 3.10
CA THR A 151 7.24 3.94 3.70
C THR A 151 6.74 2.59 3.17
N PHE A 152 5.44 2.42 2.94
CA PHE A 152 4.85 1.21 2.35
C PHE A 152 5.08 1.08 0.83
N ASN A 153 5.40 2.17 0.14
CA ASN A 153 5.46 2.20 -1.32
C ASN A 153 6.40 1.16 -1.95
N PRO A 154 7.58 0.82 -1.39
CA PRO A 154 8.42 -0.25 -1.92
C PRO A 154 7.71 -1.61 -1.98
N TYR A 155 6.84 -1.90 -1.00
CA TYR A 155 6.08 -3.15 -0.93
C TYR A 155 4.83 -3.09 -1.81
N LEU A 156 4.02 -2.03 -1.69
CA LEU A 156 2.77 -1.88 -2.43
C LEU A 156 2.99 -1.65 -3.94
N GLY A 157 4.04 -0.94 -4.30
CA GLY A 157 4.38 -0.60 -5.67
C GLY A 157 5.68 -1.25 -6.13
N SER A 158 6.08 -0.93 -7.37
CA SER A 158 7.33 -1.42 -7.98
C SER A 158 8.09 -0.28 -8.67
N LYS A 159 7.85 0.98 -8.25
CA LYS A 159 8.50 2.16 -8.84
C LYS A 159 10.02 2.11 -8.77
N VAL A 160 10.60 1.64 -7.66
CA VAL A 160 12.05 1.50 -7.52
C VAL A 160 12.62 0.53 -8.56
N LEU A 161 11.91 -0.57 -8.83
CA LEU A 161 12.29 -1.53 -9.87
C LEU A 161 12.15 -0.91 -11.27
N ALA A 162 11.07 -0.17 -11.51
CA ALA A 162 10.86 0.55 -12.78
C ALA A 162 11.96 1.57 -13.05
N ASP A 163 12.31 2.39 -12.05
CA ASP A 163 13.38 3.40 -12.16
C ASP A 163 14.74 2.74 -12.40
N ALA A 164 15.00 1.57 -11.79
CA ALA A 164 16.21 0.79 -12.05
C ALA A 164 16.23 0.22 -13.48
N LEU A 165 15.11 -0.35 -13.94
CA LEU A 165 14.97 -0.89 -15.29
C LEU A 165 15.17 0.18 -16.37
N MET A 166 14.67 1.40 -16.15
CA MET A 166 14.81 2.52 -17.09
C MET A 166 16.24 3.07 -17.16
N LYS A 167 17.04 2.91 -16.09
CA LYS A 167 18.46 3.29 -16.06
C LYS A 167 19.38 2.19 -16.56
N ALA A 168 18.89 0.95 -16.63
CA ALA A 168 19.67 -0.19 -17.04
C ALA A 168 19.86 -0.21 -18.57
N PRO A 169 20.88 -0.93 -19.08
CA PRO A 169 21.08 -1.10 -20.51
C PRO A 169 19.82 -1.64 -21.23
N PRO A 170 19.66 -1.38 -22.54
CA PRO A 170 18.56 -1.94 -23.31
C PRO A 170 18.50 -3.48 -23.21
N GLY A 171 17.30 -4.01 -23.05
CA GLY A 171 17.04 -5.44 -22.95
C GLY A 171 15.56 -5.74 -23.12
N LYS A 172 15.13 -7.00 -23.04
CA LYS A 172 13.72 -7.41 -23.06
C LYS A 172 13.23 -7.69 -21.64
N LEU A 173 11.94 -7.54 -21.38
CA LEU A 173 11.35 -7.69 -20.05
C LEU A 173 10.52 -8.97 -19.94
N ILE A 174 10.64 -9.66 -18.81
CA ILE A 174 9.85 -10.82 -18.42
C ILE A 174 9.26 -10.54 -17.03
N GLU A 175 7.99 -10.90 -16.82
CA GLU A 175 7.30 -10.83 -15.53
C GLU A 175 6.96 -12.25 -15.05
N ALA A 176 7.27 -12.57 -13.78
CA ALA A 176 7.04 -13.89 -13.18
C ALA A 176 5.69 -14.04 -12.44
N ASP A 177 4.98 -12.94 -12.18
CA ASP A 177 3.75 -12.93 -11.37
C ASP A 177 2.69 -12.11 -12.09
N ALA A 178 1.95 -12.79 -12.97
CA ALA A 178 1.09 -12.14 -13.94
C ALA A 178 0.09 -11.20 -13.27
N TYR A 179 0.22 -9.92 -13.61
CA TYR A 179 -0.74 -8.83 -13.38
C TYR A 179 -0.57 -8.04 -12.07
N TYR A 180 -0.65 -8.63 -10.87
CA TYR A 180 -0.82 -7.81 -9.66
C TYR A 180 0.50 -7.24 -9.12
N ALA A 181 1.54 -8.06 -8.95
CA ALA A 181 2.74 -7.66 -8.22
C ALA A 181 3.58 -6.59 -8.95
N PHE A 182 3.55 -6.57 -10.28
CA PHE A 182 4.40 -5.70 -11.11
C PHE A 182 3.66 -4.81 -12.10
N SER A 183 2.32 -4.73 -12.06
CA SER A 183 1.51 -3.79 -12.88
C SER A 183 2.09 -2.36 -12.94
N SER A 184 2.56 -1.84 -11.80
CA SER A 184 3.15 -0.49 -11.75
C SER A 184 4.43 -0.34 -12.58
N VAL A 185 5.20 -1.40 -12.85
CA VAL A 185 6.38 -1.34 -13.73
C VAL A 185 5.95 -1.06 -15.16
N PHE A 186 4.90 -1.73 -15.66
CA PHE A 186 4.35 -1.44 -16.98
C PHE A 186 3.86 0.00 -17.08
N PHE A 187 3.16 0.49 -16.05
CA PHE A 187 2.68 1.87 -15.99
C PHE A 187 3.84 2.90 -16.04
N TYR A 188 4.91 2.71 -15.26
CA TYR A 188 6.00 3.68 -15.19
C TYR A 188 6.99 3.60 -16.36
N THR A 189 7.13 2.43 -16.99
CA THR A 189 8.12 2.23 -18.06
C THR A 189 7.51 2.27 -19.46
N GLU A 190 6.20 2.04 -19.59
CA GLU A 190 5.49 1.87 -20.85
C GLU A 190 6.10 0.78 -21.75
N ARG A 191 6.74 -0.22 -21.13
CA ARG A 191 7.41 -1.32 -21.84
C ARG A 191 6.53 -2.56 -21.88
N PRO A 192 6.45 -3.26 -23.03
CA PRO A 192 5.87 -4.59 -23.07
C PRO A 192 6.77 -5.60 -22.34
N ALA A 193 6.18 -6.67 -21.82
CA ALA A 193 6.91 -7.81 -21.26
C ALA A 193 6.34 -9.13 -21.76
N LEU A 194 7.17 -10.17 -21.70
CA LEU A 194 6.70 -11.54 -21.74
C LEU A 194 6.17 -11.94 -20.36
N LEU A 195 5.08 -12.70 -20.33
CA LEU A 195 4.42 -13.15 -19.11
C LEU A 195 4.78 -14.61 -18.87
N TRP A 196 5.68 -14.86 -17.92
CA TRP A 196 6.18 -16.20 -17.61
C TRP A 196 5.17 -16.97 -16.75
N ASN A 197 4.67 -18.09 -17.27
CA ASN A 197 3.56 -18.86 -16.70
C ASN A 197 2.31 -18.00 -16.40
N GLY A 198 2.10 -16.93 -17.16
CA GLY A 198 1.10 -15.91 -16.83
C GLY A 198 -0.35 -16.19 -17.26
N ARG A 199 -0.65 -17.41 -17.70
CA ARG A 199 -2.02 -17.83 -18.08
C ARG A 199 -2.82 -18.23 -16.85
N VAL A 200 -2.98 -17.30 -15.92
CA VAL A 200 -3.62 -17.51 -14.61
C VAL A 200 -4.48 -16.29 -14.24
N ASP A 201 -5.31 -16.45 -13.21
CA ASP A 201 -6.13 -15.41 -12.62
C ASP A 201 -6.93 -14.60 -13.66
N ASN A 202 -6.86 -13.27 -13.59
CA ASN A 202 -7.60 -12.35 -14.45
C ASN A 202 -7.23 -12.46 -15.93
N LEU A 203 -6.04 -13.00 -16.25
CA LEU A 203 -5.55 -13.09 -17.62
C LEU A 203 -5.91 -14.42 -18.28
N GLU A 204 -6.27 -15.46 -17.51
CA GLU A 204 -6.45 -16.82 -18.02
C GLU A 204 -7.46 -16.87 -19.18
N TYR A 205 -8.67 -16.36 -18.96
CA TYR A 205 -9.72 -16.38 -19.99
C TYR A 205 -9.30 -15.61 -21.27
N GLY A 206 -8.75 -14.41 -21.11
CA GLY A 206 -8.33 -13.57 -22.23
C GLY A 206 -7.10 -14.11 -22.97
N ALA A 207 -6.23 -14.85 -22.29
CA ALA A 207 -5.00 -15.37 -22.86
C ALA A 207 -5.24 -16.41 -23.97
N TYR A 208 -6.37 -17.12 -23.96
CA TYR A 208 -6.74 -18.12 -24.96
C TYR A 208 -7.57 -17.57 -26.12
N ALA A 209 -7.88 -16.26 -26.13
CA ALA A 209 -8.61 -15.65 -27.23
C ALA A 209 -7.80 -15.77 -28.55
N PRO A 210 -8.45 -15.97 -29.71
CA PRO A 210 -7.74 -16.11 -30.99
C PRO A 210 -6.86 -14.92 -31.37
N ALA A 211 -7.20 -13.72 -30.89
CA ALA A 211 -6.45 -12.48 -31.12
C ALA A 211 -5.51 -12.12 -29.94
N ALA A 212 -5.34 -13.00 -28.96
CA ALA A 212 -4.46 -12.72 -27.82
C ALA A 212 -3.01 -12.60 -28.30
N PRO A 213 -2.26 -11.58 -27.83
CA PRO A 213 -0.88 -11.40 -28.22
C PRO A 213 -0.01 -12.57 -27.72
N HIS A 214 1.02 -12.94 -28.48
CA HIS A 214 1.96 -14.01 -28.15
C HIS A 214 3.00 -13.56 -27.11
N VAL A 215 2.52 -13.20 -25.91
CA VAL A 215 3.35 -12.73 -24.79
C VAL A 215 3.53 -13.77 -23.69
N PHE A 216 2.69 -14.81 -23.67
CA PHE A 216 2.73 -15.85 -22.64
C PHE A 216 3.80 -16.89 -22.97
N ILE A 217 4.75 -17.08 -22.07
CA ILE A 217 5.85 -18.05 -22.20
C ILE A 217 5.82 -19.06 -21.06
N ASP A 218 6.29 -20.28 -21.31
CA ASP A 218 6.41 -21.32 -20.29
C ASP A 218 7.84 -21.41 -19.72
N ASN A 219 8.10 -22.44 -18.91
CA ASN A 219 9.43 -22.68 -18.33
C ASN A 219 10.50 -23.00 -19.38
N ASP A 220 10.15 -23.69 -20.45
CA ASP A 220 11.11 -24.11 -21.48
C ASP A 220 11.48 -22.91 -22.35
N ASP A 221 10.51 -22.10 -22.72
CA ASP A 221 10.72 -20.83 -23.40
C ASP A 221 11.56 -19.87 -22.55
N PHE A 222 11.22 -19.73 -21.27
CA PHE A 222 12.01 -18.92 -20.34
C PHE A 222 13.48 -19.35 -20.31
N GLN A 223 13.77 -20.66 -20.17
CA GLN A 223 15.15 -21.15 -20.15
C GLN A 223 15.90 -20.87 -21.45
N LYS A 224 15.25 -21.07 -22.60
CA LYS A 224 15.85 -20.80 -23.92
C LYS A 224 16.20 -19.32 -24.07
N LEU A 225 15.27 -18.43 -23.72
CA LEU A 225 15.47 -16.98 -23.81
C LEU A 225 16.56 -16.51 -22.85
N TRP A 226 16.53 -16.98 -21.60
CA TRP A 226 17.47 -16.56 -20.56
C TRP A 226 18.92 -16.95 -20.86
N ARG A 227 19.14 -18.12 -21.47
CA ARG A 227 20.46 -18.59 -21.92
C ARG A 227 20.91 -17.99 -23.26
N GLY A 228 20.03 -17.22 -23.91
CA GLY A 228 20.34 -16.56 -25.17
C GLY A 228 21.37 -15.43 -25.02
N PRO A 229 21.90 -14.93 -26.14
CA PRO A 229 22.86 -13.83 -26.15
C PRO A 229 22.21 -12.45 -25.90
N GLU A 230 20.90 -12.35 -26.00
CA GLU A 230 20.16 -11.11 -25.74
C GLU A 230 20.03 -10.86 -24.23
N ARG A 231 19.96 -9.58 -23.84
CA ARG A 231 19.74 -9.18 -22.46
C ARG A 231 18.26 -9.28 -22.09
N TYR A 232 17.95 -10.05 -21.06
CA TYR A 232 16.64 -10.17 -20.47
C TYR A 232 16.64 -9.68 -19.03
N TYR A 233 15.60 -8.94 -18.67
CA TYR A 233 15.27 -8.56 -17.32
C TYR A 233 14.08 -9.38 -16.83
N LEU A 234 14.14 -9.86 -15.59
CA LEU A 234 13.05 -10.60 -14.95
C LEU A 234 12.59 -9.88 -13.69
N LEU A 235 11.30 -9.58 -13.61
CA LEU A 235 10.62 -9.13 -12.41
C LEU A 235 10.09 -10.35 -11.66
N ALA A 236 10.53 -10.54 -10.42
CA ALA A 236 10.16 -11.69 -9.60
C ALA A 236 10.09 -11.34 -8.12
N ARG A 237 9.35 -12.13 -7.32
CA ARG A 237 9.40 -12.01 -5.86
C ARG A 237 10.69 -12.67 -5.36
N ASN A 238 11.21 -12.17 -4.23
CA ASN A 238 12.45 -12.71 -3.65
C ASN A 238 12.31 -14.21 -3.30
N GLU A 239 11.11 -14.66 -2.96
CA GLU A 239 10.79 -16.06 -2.64
C GLU A 239 10.89 -16.99 -3.86
N ASP A 240 10.75 -16.47 -5.09
CA ASP A 240 10.88 -17.25 -6.32
C ASP A 240 12.33 -17.42 -6.76
N LEU A 241 13.27 -16.69 -6.14
CA LEU A 241 14.67 -16.68 -6.54
C LEU A 241 15.30 -18.09 -6.57
N PRO A 242 15.09 -18.99 -5.58
CA PRO A 242 15.62 -20.35 -5.64
C PRO A 242 15.08 -21.16 -6.83
N ARG A 243 13.80 -20.96 -7.20
CA ARG A 243 13.19 -21.62 -8.36
C ARG A 243 13.80 -21.08 -9.65
N ILE A 244 14.00 -19.76 -9.74
CA ILE A 244 14.62 -19.10 -10.90
C ILE A 244 16.06 -19.58 -11.08
N GLU A 245 16.87 -19.58 -10.02
CA GLU A 245 18.25 -20.07 -10.05
C GLU A 245 18.35 -21.53 -10.50
N LYS A 246 17.38 -22.38 -10.11
CA LYS A 246 17.31 -23.78 -10.54
C LYS A 246 17.03 -23.92 -12.05
N LEU A 247 16.20 -23.05 -12.62
CA LEU A 247 15.81 -23.10 -14.04
C LEU A 247 16.86 -22.43 -14.95
N ALA A 248 17.25 -21.21 -14.61
CA ALA A 248 18.18 -20.39 -15.39
C ALA A 248 19.66 -20.78 -15.19
N GLY A 249 19.98 -21.38 -14.03
CA GLY A 249 21.33 -21.59 -13.55
C GLY A 249 21.81 -20.42 -12.72
N ARG A 250 22.23 -20.68 -11.47
CA ARG A 250 22.60 -19.62 -10.50
C ARG A 250 23.63 -18.61 -11.01
N ALA A 251 24.58 -19.04 -11.84
CA ALA A 251 25.62 -18.17 -12.38
C ALA A 251 25.12 -17.14 -13.41
N SER A 252 23.95 -17.38 -14.01
CA SER A 252 23.33 -16.51 -15.03
C SER A 252 22.22 -15.63 -14.44
N VAL A 253 22.06 -15.59 -13.13
CA VAL A 253 21.03 -14.77 -12.45
C VAL A 253 21.73 -13.66 -11.68
N HIS A 254 21.71 -12.46 -12.24
CA HIS A 254 22.29 -11.28 -11.62
C HIS A 254 21.19 -10.41 -11.02
N VAL A 255 21.26 -10.14 -9.72
CA VAL A 255 20.34 -9.22 -9.05
C VAL A 255 20.74 -7.79 -9.39
N VAL A 256 19.87 -7.07 -10.11
CA VAL A 256 20.07 -5.65 -10.42
C VAL A 256 19.71 -4.80 -9.19
N ILE A 257 18.54 -5.06 -8.60
CA ILE A 257 18.09 -4.39 -7.39
C ILE A 257 17.03 -5.23 -6.67
N ASN A 258 16.98 -5.11 -5.35
CA ASN A 258 15.91 -5.63 -4.49
C ASN A 258 15.18 -4.48 -3.80
N SER A 259 13.85 -4.56 -3.75
CA SER A 259 12.99 -3.56 -3.10
C SER A 259 11.64 -4.18 -2.75
N GLY A 260 11.22 -4.08 -1.49
CA GLY A 260 9.88 -4.43 -1.06
C GLY A 260 9.50 -5.90 -1.26
N GLY A 261 10.45 -6.82 -1.05
CA GLY A 261 10.24 -8.27 -1.26
C GLY A 261 10.27 -8.69 -2.73
N LYS A 262 10.66 -7.78 -3.63
CA LYS A 262 10.71 -7.99 -5.07
C LYS A 262 12.11 -7.74 -5.61
N SER A 263 12.44 -8.40 -6.71
CA SER A 263 13.71 -8.30 -7.42
C SER A 263 13.53 -7.90 -8.87
N LEU A 264 14.46 -7.10 -9.37
CA LEU A 264 14.78 -7.00 -10.79
C LEU A 264 16.05 -7.80 -11.04
N LEU A 265 15.94 -8.84 -11.85
CA LEU A 265 17.05 -9.73 -12.21
C LEU A 265 17.45 -9.49 -13.67
N SER A 266 18.69 -9.84 -14.01
CA SER A 266 19.24 -9.76 -15.36
C SER A 266 20.03 -11.04 -15.68
N ASN A 267 20.03 -11.46 -16.95
CA ASN A 267 20.85 -12.57 -17.42
C ASN A 267 22.30 -12.18 -17.76
N GLN A 268 22.62 -10.88 -17.67
CA GLN A 268 23.91 -10.25 -17.98
C GLN A 268 24.17 -9.00 -17.14
#